data_AF-A0A8T4J5K1-F1
#
_entry.id   AF-A0A8T4J5K1-F1
#
_cell.length_a   1.000
_cell.length_b   1.000
_cell.length_c   1.000
_cell.angle_alpha   90.00
_cell.angle_beta   90.00
_cell.angle_gamma   90.00
#
_symmetry.space_group_name_H-M   'P 1'
#
loop_
_entity.id
_entity.type
_entity.pdbx_description
1 polymer ?
#
loop_
_entity_poly.entity_id
_entity_poly.type
_entity_poly.pdbx_seq_one_letter_code
_entity_poly.pdbx_strand_id
1 'polypeptide(L)' 'PGIELVMRGQTYANRALARVADGSLDVGFVRLPVTQPGVETRVIDEEELVCALPADHRLARCERIDVADLAGEPFV' A
#
# COMPACT_ATOMS: atom_id res chain seq x y z
N PRO A 1 -3.59 -26.16 -13.79
CA PRO A 1 -4.69 -27.05 -13.34
C PRO A 1 -4.44 -27.50 -11.90
N GLY A 2 -5.42 -27.37 -10.99
CA GLY A 2 -5.27 -27.75 -9.58
C GLY A 2 -5.02 -26.60 -8.58
N ILE A 3 -5.15 -25.34 -9.00
CA ILE A 3 -5.12 -24.17 -8.12
C ILE A 3 -6.47 -23.47 -8.26
N GLU A 4 -7.13 -23.24 -7.13
CA GLU A 4 -8.31 -22.38 -7.05
C GLU A 4 -7.86 -20.97 -6.62
N LEU A 5 -8.22 -19.96 -7.39
CA LEU A 5 -7.93 -18.57 -7.04
C LEU A 5 -9.16 -17.94 -6.39
N VAL A 6 -9.06 -17.63 -5.10
CA VAL A 6 -10.07 -16.89 -4.36
C VAL A 6 -9.48 -15.57 -3.90
N MET A 7 -10.00 -14.46 -4.43
CA MET A 7 -9.57 -13.12 -4.02
C MET A 7 -10.45 -12.57 -2.91
N ARG A 8 -9.82 -12.10 -1.83
CA ARG A 8 -10.50 -11.44 -0.71
C ARG A 8 -9.97 -10.02 -0.58
N GLY A 9 -10.80 -9.03 -0.94
CA GLY A 9 -10.50 -7.64 -0.63
C GLY A 9 -10.36 -7.46 0.89
N GLN A 10 -9.31 -6.78 1.33
CA GLN A 10 -9.10 -6.43 2.74
C GLN A 10 -8.85 -4.92 2.84
N THR A 11 -9.57 -4.26 3.74
CA THR A 11 -9.40 -2.82 3.98
C THR A 11 -8.11 -2.50 4.72
N TYR A 12 -7.55 -3.47 5.47
CA TYR A 12 -6.35 -3.26 6.29
C TYR A 12 -5.32 -4.38 6.10
N ALA A 13 -4.07 -4.00 5.83
CA ALA A 13 -2.97 -4.93 5.55
C ALA A 13 -2.64 -5.86 6.73
N ASN A 14 -2.82 -5.39 7.98
CA ASN A 14 -2.58 -6.18 9.18
C ASN A 14 -3.47 -7.44 9.27
N ARG A 15 -4.69 -7.38 8.73
CA ARG A 15 -5.62 -8.52 8.68
C ARG A 15 -5.11 -9.61 7.74
N ALA A 16 -4.47 -9.25 6.63
CA ALA A 16 -3.88 -10.21 5.72
C ALA A 16 -2.71 -10.94 6.40
N LEU A 17 -1.81 -10.21 7.07
CA LEU A 17 -0.67 -10.81 7.78
C LEU A 17 -1.09 -11.81 8.86
N ALA A 18 -2.09 -11.47 9.67
CA ALA A 18 -2.59 -12.37 10.70
C ALA A 18 -3.16 -13.67 10.09
N ARG A 19 -3.88 -13.56 8.97
CA ARG A 19 -4.46 -14.73 8.27
C ARG A 19 -3.42 -15.60 7.58
N VAL A 20 -2.34 -15.01 7.11
CA VAL A 20 -1.19 -15.80 6.62
C VAL A 20 -0.54 -16.53 7.78
N ALA A 21 -0.34 -15.86 8.91
CA ALA A 21 0.26 -16.48 10.09
C ALA A 21 -0.60 -17.61 10.70
N ASP A 22 -1.94 -17.51 10.64
CA ASP A 22 -2.87 -18.54 11.14
C ASP A 22 -3.26 -19.60 10.10
N GLY A 23 -2.78 -19.47 8.85
CA GLY A 23 -3.02 -20.43 7.77
C GLY A 23 -4.40 -20.32 7.10
N SER A 24 -5.22 -19.32 7.44
CA SER A 24 -6.52 -19.07 6.78
C SER A 24 -6.42 -18.25 5.49
N LEU A 25 -5.22 -17.81 5.12
CA LEU A 25 -4.87 -17.19 3.84
C LEU A 25 -3.47 -17.66 3.40
N ASP A 26 -3.31 -18.03 2.14
CA ASP A 26 -2.01 -18.50 1.64
C ASP A 26 -1.02 -17.35 1.37
N VAL A 27 -1.51 -16.25 0.78
CA VAL A 27 -0.69 -15.10 0.35
C VAL A 27 -1.43 -13.79 0.60
N GLY A 28 -0.70 -12.79 1.11
CA GLY A 28 -1.18 -11.42 1.28
C GLY A 28 -0.28 -10.41 0.58
N PHE A 29 -0.88 -9.42 -0.10
CA PHE A 29 -0.17 -8.26 -0.62
C PHE A 29 -0.19 -7.15 0.43
N VAL A 30 1.00 -6.67 0.82
CA VAL A 30 1.16 -5.69 1.91
C VAL A 30 2.25 -4.68 1.55
N ARG A 31 2.19 -3.50 2.16
CA ARG A 31 3.30 -2.55 2.16
C ARG A 31 4.30 -2.93 3.24
N LEU A 32 5.57 -2.91 2.90
CA LEU A 32 6.67 -3.13 3.83
C LEU A 32 7.09 -1.82 4.52
N PRO A 33 7.73 -1.87 5.70
CA PRO A 33 8.11 -3.07 6.45
C PRO A 33 6.94 -3.67 7.25
N VAL A 34 6.99 -4.99 7.46
CA VAL A 34 6.05 -5.69 8.35
C VAL A 34 6.83 -6.59 9.30
N THR A 35 6.36 -6.69 10.53
CA THR A 35 6.96 -7.53 11.58
C THR A 35 5.90 -8.52 12.06
N GLN A 36 5.74 -9.62 11.32
CA GLN A 36 4.82 -10.70 11.68
C GLN A 36 5.62 -12.00 11.83
N PRO A 37 5.75 -12.56 13.05
CA PRO A 37 6.39 -13.85 13.26
C PRO A 37 5.72 -14.96 12.46
N GLY A 38 6.52 -15.87 11.90
CA GLY A 38 6.01 -16.99 11.10
C GLY A 38 5.56 -16.63 9.69
N VAL A 39 5.78 -15.39 9.24
CA VAL A 39 5.47 -14.95 7.88
C VAL A 39 6.75 -14.51 7.17
N GLU A 40 7.04 -15.15 6.04
CA GLU A 40 8.11 -14.71 5.13
C GLU A 40 7.57 -13.63 4.18
N THR A 41 8.45 -12.71 3.77
CA THR A 41 8.08 -11.62 2.86
C THR A 41 9.07 -11.48 1.72
N ARG A 42 8.57 -10.99 0.58
CA ARG A 42 9.35 -10.70 -0.61
C ARG A 42 8.80 -9.46 -1.29
N VAL A 43 9.69 -8.55 -1.68
CA VAL A 43 9.33 -7.41 -2.54
C VAL A 43 8.99 -7.93 -3.94
N ILE A 44 7.82 -7.55 -4.43
CA ILE A 44 7.39 -7.82 -5.82
C ILE A 44 7.39 -6.56 -6.68
N ASP A 45 7.23 -5.39 -6.05
CA ASP A 45 7.22 -4.10 -6.71
C ASP A 45 7.53 -2.96 -5.72
N GLU A 46 8.02 -1.84 -6.24
CA GLU A 46 8.22 -0.58 -5.53
C GLU A 46 7.39 0.50 -6.22
N GLU A 47 6.46 1.12 -5.49
CA GLU A 47 5.58 2.15 -6.06
C GLU A 47 5.97 3.53 -5.57
N GLU A 48 6.01 4.50 -6.48
CA GLU A 48 6.22 5.90 -6.13
C GLU A 48 4.94 6.51 -5.55
N LEU A 49 5.07 7.22 -4.42
CA LEU A 49 3.99 8.05 -3.89
C LEU A 49 3.86 9.29 -4.76
N VAL A 50 2.64 9.53 -5.24
CA VAL A 50 2.29 10.71 -6.03
C VAL A 50 1.29 11.59 -5.29
N CYS A 51 1.35 12.90 -5.52
CA CYS A 51 0.39 13.85 -4.98
C CYS A 51 -0.70 14.12 -6.02
N ALA A 52 -1.95 13.77 -5.71
CA ALA A 52 -3.10 14.14 -6.52
C ALA A 52 -3.60 15.52 -6.11
N LEU A 53 -3.57 16.48 -7.03
CA LEU A 53 -3.98 17.86 -6.78
C LEU A 53 -5.15 18.25 -7.71
N PRO A 54 -6.04 19.15 -7.27
CA PRO A 54 -6.95 19.84 -8.18
C PRO A 54 -6.18 20.47 -9.35
N ALA A 55 -6.76 20.46 -10.56
CA ALA A 55 -6.08 20.92 -11.77
C ALA A 55 -5.69 22.41 -11.73
N ASP A 56 -6.40 23.21 -10.93
CA ASP A 56 -6.16 24.64 -10.71
C ASP A 56 -5.27 24.92 -9.48
N HIS A 57 -4.84 23.89 -8.76
CA HIS A 57 -3.96 24.05 -7.61
C HIS A 57 -2.62 24.67 -8.02
N ARG A 58 -2.09 25.58 -7.20
CA ARG A 58 -0.83 26.29 -7.46
C ARG A 58 0.33 25.33 -7.79
N LEU A 59 0.41 24.21 -7.07
CA LEU A 59 1.45 23.19 -7.25
C LEU A 59 1.19 22.23 -8.43
N ALA A 60 0.00 22.21 -9.04
CA ALA A 60 -0.32 21.28 -10.14
C ALA A 60 0.50 21.53 -11.42
N ARG A 61 1.19 22.69 -11.50
CA ARG A 61 2.09 23.05 -12.60
C ARG A 61 3.53 22.60 -12.37
N CYS A 62 3.83 22.07 -11.19
CA CYS A 62 5.16 21.59 -10.82
C CYS A 62 5.30 20.11 -11.18
N GLU A 63 6.38 19.73 -11.85
CA GLU A 63 6.69 18.32 -12.14
C GLU A 63 7.10 17.56 -10.85
N ARG A 64 7.75 18.26 -9.92
CA ARG A 64 8.14 17.76 -8.60
C ARG A 64 7.88 18.84 -7.55
N ILE A 65 7.52 18.42 -6.35
CA ILE A 65 7.30 19.28 -5.20
C ILE A 65 8.00 18.68 -3.98
N ASP A 66 8.41 19.53 -3.03
CA ASP A 66 8.88 19.05 -1.75
C ASP A 66 7.69 18.74 -0.83
N VAL A 67 7.81 17.73 0.02
CA VAL A 67 6.76 17.41 1.00
C VAL A 67 6.44 18.61 1.91
N ALA A 68 7.44 19.46 2.17
CA ALA A 68 7.26 20.69 2.93
C ALA A 68 6.32 21.70 2.26
N ASP A 69 6.20 21.68 0.92
CA ASP A 69 5.26 22.55 0.19
C ASP A 69 3.80 22.20 0.48
N LEU A 70 3.53 20.98 0.95
CA LEU A 70 2.21 20.46 1.30
C LEU A 70 1.82 20.73 2.76
N ALA A 71 2.73 21.22 3.60
CA ALA A 71 2.53 21.28 5.05
C ALA A 71 1.33 22.16 5.49
N GLY A 72 0.92 23.11 4.65
CA GLY A 72 -0.23 23.99 4.89
C GLY A 72 -1.46 23.69 4.05
N GLU A 73 -1.41 22.70 3.16
CA GLU A 73 -2.52 22.35 2.28
C GLU A 73 -3.48 21.35 2.98
N PRO A 74 -4.79 21.37 2.70
CA PRO A 74 -5.72 20.37 3.23
C PRO A 74 -5.41 18.96 2.68
N PHE A 75 -5.60 17.93 3.52
CA PHE A 75 -5.32 16.52 3.20
C PHE A 75 -6.55 15.63 3.41
N VAL A 76 -6.73 14.61 2.57
CA VAL A 76 -7.82 13.62 2.62
C VAL A 76 -7.26 12.23 2.88
#